data_AF-A0A9P7GUR8-F1
#
_entry.id   AF-A0A9P7GUR8-F1
#
_cell.length_a   1.000
_cell.length_b   1.000
_cell.length_c   1.000
_cell.angle_alpha   90.00
_cell.angle_beta   90.00
_cell.angle_gamma   90.00
#
_symmetry.space_group_name_H-M   'P 1'
#
loop_
_entity.id
_entity.type
_entity.pdbx_description
1 polymer ?
#
loop_
_entity_poly.entity_id
_entity_poly.type
_entity_poly.pdbx_seq_one_letter_code
_entity_poly.pdbx_strand_id
1 'polypeptide(L)'
;MNSKLGEFIFVYSSSESDISKIFPTSSKKDYIRPIVNYKMAAAAVQTYIPAAYDHNAVDAMTDVDVAAQRLQELNGLNHMKSCIRDIFMKHGVDKVFGVGLLHRHYDIAPNEKIVELGPVSSPWVVGDDEVITGGAVLPHTWRVFDGELKPTEFKFVPQRDVSNTDQPVFPAAFVKELIGVLQETGLDEVLGVSLYEAGDPDNETMEVTYGRSSIVIPSTGLIGTKVIGPQGFEAFQAAWTFSKKEGDELTAHHGICAAQADDGVMSRHGICAAQAADGIKAHHGICAAQVQNGINTRHGICAVQADDGMKAHHGICAAKAIDDGIKSRHGICAVKAPTGDGVEAKHGICAVKADDGMKAHHGICAVKATDDGVKDRHGLCLANIESGVTARHGICAARAG
;
A
#
# COMPACT_ATOMS: atom_id res chain seq x y z
N MET A 1 -4.35 10.44 -8.11
CA MET A 1 -5.72 10.90 -7.80
C MET A 1 -6.66 9.77 -8.17
N ASN A 2 -7.69 9.53 -7.37
CA ASN A 2 -8.65 8.42 -7.47
C ASN A 2 -8.13 7.02 -7.04
N SER A 3 -7.24 6.98 -6.04
CA SER A 3 -7.31 5.92 -5.03
C SER A 3 -8.41 6.29 -4.02
N LYS A 4 -9.20 5.29 -3.60
CA LYS A 4 -10.22 5.43 -2.54
C LYS A 4 -9.63 4.94 -1.20
N LEU A 5 -10.10 5.49 -0.09
CA LEU A 5 -10.07 4.79 1.20
C LEU A 5 -11.14 3.69 1.18
N GLY A 6 -10.99 2.65 2.02
CA GLY A 6 -12.16 2.01 2.61
C GLY A 6 -12.70 2.95 3.68
N GLU A 7 -13.91 3.47 3.51
CA GLU A 7 -14.48 4.54 4.33
C GLU A 7 -15.64 3.98 5.16
N PHE A 8 -15.46 3.77 6.47
CA PHE A 8 -16.47 3.15 7.34
C PHE A 8 -16.70 3.92 8.67
N ILE A 9 -17.18 5.17 8.52
CA ILE A 9 -18.18 5.84 9.38
C ILE A 9 -17.76 6.09 10.85
N PHE A 10 -18.71 6.44 11.74
CA PHE A 10 -18.67 7.53 12.73
C PHE A 10 -19.61 7.30 13.94
N VAL A 11 -19.67 8.24 14.90
CA VAL A 11 -20.46 8.14 16.15
C VAL A 11 -21.48 9.29 16.34
N TYR A 12 -22.78 9.00 16.54
CA TYR A 12 -23.72 9.62 17.52
C TYR A 12 -25.13 8.95 17.55
N SER A 13 -25.96 9.23 18.58
CA SER A 13 -26.96 8.31 19.17
C SER A 13 -28.43 8.33 18.69
N SER A 14 -29.07 7.15 18.37
CA SER A 14 -30.53 6.84 18.53
C SER A 14 -30.98 5.36 18.33
N SER A 15 -31.40 4.70 19.42
CA SER A 15 -32.38 3.60 19.64
C SER A 15 -33.05 2.73 18.52
N GLU A 16 -33.07 1.39 18.76
CA GLU A 16 -34.08 0.35 18.38
C GLU A 16 -34.37 0.06 16.86
N SER A 17 -34.57 -1.19 16.35
CA SER A 17 -34.47 -2.58 16.87
C SER A 17 -34.58 -3.63 15.73
N ASP A 18 -33.97 -4.83 15.88
CA ASP A 18 -34.29 -6.15 15.24
C ASP A 18 -34.22 -6.38 13.69
N ILE A 19 -34.03 -7.60 13.13
CA ILE A 19 -33.17 -8.78 13.45
C ILE A 19 -33.17 -9.83 12.29
N SER A 20 -32.07 -10.59 12.06
CA SER A 20 -31.96 -11.92 11.35
C SER A 20 -32.20 -12.09 9.82
N LYS A 21 -31.72 -13.14 9.07
CA LYS A 21 -30.67 -14.21 9.23
C LYS A 21 -30.31 -14.91 7.87
N ILE A 22 -29.01 -15.14 7.62
CA ILE A 22 -28.27 -16.36 7.10
C ILE A 22 -29.07 -17.54 6.46
N PHE A 23 -28.65 -18.23 5.37
CA PHE A 23 -27.56 -19.24 5.15
C PHE A 23 -27.59 -19.78 3.67
N PRO A 24 -26.86 -20.86 3.24
CA PRO A 24 -25.40 -21.02 3.01
C PRO A 24 -25.07 -21.64 1.61
N THR A 25 -23.83 -22.05 1.31
CA THR A 25 -23.55 -23.22 0.42
C THR A 25 -22.10 -23.75 0.53
N SER A 26 -21.79 -24.90 -0.08
CA SER A 26 -20.61 -25.71 0.23
C SER A 26 -19.67 -26.06 -0.95
N SER A 27 -18.36 -25.99 -0.67
CA SER A 27 -17.27 -26.87 -1.14
C SER A 27 -17.09 -27.19 -2.64
N LYS A 28 -15.85 -27.05 -3.11
CA LYS A 28 -15.19 -28.01 -4.03
C LYS A 28 -13.69 -28.09 -3.72
N LYS A 29 -13.05 -29.18 -4.16
CA LYS A 29 -11.60 -29.44 -4.04
C LYS A 29 -11.02 -29.52 -5.44
N ASP A 30 -9.84 -28.96 -5.65
CA ASP A 30 -9.09 -29.10 -6.91
C ASP A 30 -7.63 -29.53 -6.69
N TYR A 31 -6.99 -29.92 -7.80
CA TYR A 31 -5.85 -30.84 -7.82
C TYR A 31 -4.50 -30.11 -7.91
N ILE A 32 -3.54 -30.43 -7.02
CA ILE A 32 -2.23 -29.78 -6.96
C ILE A 32 -1.20 -30.49 -7.85
N ARG A 33 -0.37 -29.71 -8.57
CA ARG A 33 0.89 -30.17 -9.18
C ARG A 33 2.09 -29.67 -8.35
N PRO A 34 3.19 -30.44 -8.26
CA PRO A 34 4.30 -30.09 -7.37
C PRO A 34 5.14 -28.92 -7.91
N ILE A 35 5.29 -27.87 -7.10
CA ILE A 35 6.28 -26.81 -7.29
C ILE A 35 7.55 -27.18 -6.50
N VAL A 36 8.74 -26.90 -7.07
CA VAL A 36 10.02 -27.20 -6.43
C VAL A 36 10.33 -26.15 -5.36
N ASN A 37 10.15 -26.53 -4.09
CA ASN A 37 10.31 -25.61 -2.95
C ASN A 37 11.78 -25.20 -2.72
N TYR A 38 12.14 -23.99 -3.14
CA TYR A 38 13.27 -23.27 -2.54
C TYR A 38 12.88 -22.82 -1.12
N LYS A 39 13.35 -23.54 -0.10
CA LYS A 39 13.21 -23.10 1.30
C LYS A 39 14.15 -21.93 1.60
N MET A 40 13.69 -20.71 1.34
CA MET A 40 14.14 -19.57 2.13
C MET A 40 13.77 -19.85 3.60
N ALA A 41 14.75 -19.79 4.50
CA ALA A 41 14.46 -19.88 5.93
C ALA A 41 13.82 -18.56 6.37
N ALA A 42 12.52 -18.59 6.69
CA ALA A 42 11.84 -17.45 7.26
C ALA A 42 12.53 -17.08 8.59
N ALA A 43 13.06 -15.86 8.68
CA ALA A 43 13.56 -15.33 9.94
C ALA A 43 12.39 -15.24 10.93
N ALA A 44 12.62 -15.61 12.19
CA ALA A 44 11.61 -15.48 13.23
C ALA A 44 11.27 -13.99 13.41
N VAL A 45 10.02 -13.62 13.13
CA VAL A 45 9.54 -12.25 13.34
C VAL A 45 9.54 -11.99 14.84
N GLN A 46 10.38 -11.04 15.29
CA GLN A 46 10.36 -10.62 16.68
C GLN A 46 9.00 -9.98 16.99
N THR A 47 8.32 -10.50 18.01
CA THR A 47 7.04 -9.97 18.47
C THR A 47 7.26 -8.83 19.46
N TYR A 48 6.33 -7.88 19.45
CA TYR A 48 6.15 -6.86 20.48
C TYR A 48 4.96 -7.26 21.36
N ILE A 49 5.02 -6.91 22.64
CA ILE A 49 3.95 -7.14 23.61
C ILE A 49 3.45 -5.75 24.03
N PRO A 50 2.17 -5.40 23.80
CA PRO A 50 1.58 -4.17 24.31
C PRO A 50 1.75 -4.02 25.82
N ALA A 51 1.87 -2.78 26.27
CA ALA A 51 1.92 -2.45 27.69
C ALA A 51 0.57 -2.73 28.38
N ALA A 52 0.58 -2.80 29.71
CA ALA A 52 -0.62 -3.04 30.51
C ALA A 52 -1.67 -1.92 30.34
N TYR A 53 -2.91 -2.20 30.73
CA TYR A 53 -3.98 -1.21 30.75
C TYR A 53 -3.64 -0.05 31.70
N ASP A 54 -4.04 1.16 31.30
CA ASP A 54 -3.81 2.39 32.03
C ASP A 54 -4.94 3.37 31.72
N HIS A 55 -5.85 3.60 32.69
CA HIS A 55 -6.99 4.50 32.52
C HIS A 55 -6.58 5.92 32.09
N ASN A 56 -5.39 6.40 32.49
CA ASN A 56 -4.87 7.71 32.07
C ASN A 56 -4.73 7.80 30.54
N ALA A 57 -4.45 6.69 29.86
CA ALA A 57 -4.37 6.63 28.40
C ALA A 57 -5.74 6.88 27.73
N VAL A 58 -6.84 6.53 28.40
CA VAL A 58 -8.22 6.77 27.96
C VAL A 58 -8.68 8.18 28.35
N ASP A 59 -8.45 8.61 29.60
CA ASP A 59 -8.85 9.95 30.07
C ASP A 59 -8.12 11.09 29.33
N ALA A 60 -6.90 10.82 28.84
CA ALA A 60 -6.12 11.70 27.96
C ALA A 60 -6.55 11.69 26.48
N MET A 61 -7.68 11.07 26.12
CA MET A 61 -8.32 11.26 24.81
C MET A 61 -9.24 12.48 24.84
N THR A 62 -9.47 13.11 23.68
CA THR A 62 -10.40 14.23 23.54
C THR A 62 -11.81 13.77 23.18
N ASP A 63 -12.76 14.70 23.17
CA ASP A 63 -14.04 14.49 22.50
C ASP A 63 -13.85 14.24 20.97
N VAL A 64 -14.84 13.61 20.34
CA VAL A 64 -14.85 13.26 18.91
C VAL A 64 -14.77 14.49 18.00
N ASP A 65 -15.41 15.61 18.35
CA ASP A 65 -15.34 16.87 17.59
C ASP A 65 -13.89 17.36 17.49
N VAL A 66 -13.18 17.33 18.63
CA VAL A 66 -11.79 17.78 18.76
C VAL A 66 -10.83 16.82 18.07
N ALA A 67 -11.07 15.50 18.17
CA ALA A 67 -10.28 14.49 17.48
C ALA A 67 -10.40 14.63 15.95
N ALA A 68 -11.63 14.82 15.44
CA ALA A 68 -11.89 15.04 14.02
C ALA A 68 -11.25 16.35 13.52
N GLN A 69 -11.33 17.44 14.30
CA GLN A 69 -10.63 18.69 13.98
C GLN A 69 -9.10 18.50 13.93
N ARG A 70 -8.49 17.88 14.95
CA ARG A 70 -7.05 17.57 14.99
C ARG A 70 -6.63 16.74 13.78
N LEU A 71 -7.42 15.73 13.40
CA LEU A 71 -7.16 14.90 12.21
C LEU A 71 -7.13 15.73 10.92
N GLN A 72 -8.03 16.72 10.78
CA GLN A 72 -8.07 17.60 9.62
C GLN A 72 -6.88 18.58 9.61
N GLU A 73 -6.58 19.21 10.74
CA GLU A 73 -5.46 20.16 10.90
C GLU A 73 -4.10 19.50 10.64
N LEU A 74 -3.91 18.28 11.12
CA LEU A 74 -2.70 17.47 10.92
C LEU A 74 -2.71 16.71 9.58
N ASN A 75 -3.62 17.04 8.65
CA ASN A 75 -3.66 16.47 7.30
C ASN A 75 -3.80 14.91 7.30
N GLY A 76 -4.36 14.35 8.37
CA GLY A 76 -4.26 12.92 8.73
C GLY A 76 -4.79 11.98 7.66
N LEU A 77 -5.89 12.32 6.98
CA LEU A 77 -6.42 11.52 5.87
C LEU A 77 -5.45 11.34 4.69
N ASN A 78 -4.45 12.21 4.52
CA ASN A 78 -3.41 12.04 3.50
C ASN A 78 -2.21 11.23 4.02
N HIS A 79 -1.89 11.30 5.31
CA HIS A 79 -0.93 10.40 5.97
C HIS A 79 -1.45 8.96 6.00
N MET A 80 -2.75 8.80 6.27
CA MET A 80 -3.51 7.54 6.10
C MET A 80 -3.41 6.99 4.68
N LYS A 81 -3.58 7.82 3.65
CA LYS A 81 -3.46 7.40 2.23
C LYS A 81 -2.01 7.17 1.76
N SER A 82 -1.00 7.35 2.62
CA SER A 82 0.41 7.21 2.29
C SER A 82 1.18 6.49 3.42
N CYS A 83 2.01 7.20 4.19
CA CYS A 83 2.96 6.62 5.13
C CYS A 83 2.37 5.62 6.14
N ILE A 84 1.12 5.81 6.59
CA ILE A 84 0.47 4.88 7.53
C ILE A 84 0.01 3.60 6.80
N ARG A 85 -0.72 3.73 5.67
CA ARG A 85 -1.06 2.59 4.79
C ARG A 85 0.17 1.78 4.41
N ASP A 86 1.24 2.46 4.03
CA ASP A 86 2.45 1.83 3.50
C ASP A 86 3.17 1.02 4.59
N ILE A 87 3.08 1.42 5.88
CA ILE A 87 3.54 0.60 7.01
C ILE A 87 2.68 -0.66 7.17
N PHE A 88 1.34 -0.54 7.23
CA PHE A 88 0.45 -1.70 7.38
C PHE A 88 0.65 -2.73 6.25
N MET A 89 0.77 -2.24 5.01
CA MET A 89 1.03 -3.03 3.80
C MET A 89 2.42 -3.68 3.79
N LYS A 90 3.46 -2.98 4.26
CA LYS A 90 4.84 -3.47 4.34
C LYS A 90 5.00 -4.61 5.34
N HIS A 91 4.32 -4.54 6.49
CA HIS A 91 4.40 -5.56 7.53
C HIS A 91 3.31 -6.65 7.40
N GLY A 92 2.41 -6.54 6.42
CA GLY A 92 1.40 -7.55 6.12
C GLY A 92 0.29 -7.67 7.17
N VAL A 93 0.04 -6.59 7.91
CA VAL A 93 -0.95 -6.53 9.01
C VAL A 93 -2.27 -5.87 8.57
N ASP A 94 -2.39 -5.51 7.29
CA ASP A 94 -3.55 -4.91 6.64
C ASP A 94 -4.86 -5.71 6.77
N LYS A 95 -4.76 -7.00 7.13
CA LYS A 95 -5.89 -7.92 7.34
C LYS A 95 -6.18 -8.24 8.81
N VAL A 96 -5.37 -7.73 9.73
CA VAL A 96 -5.47 -7.97 11.19
C VAL A 96 -5.84 -6.68 11.93
N PHE A 97 -5.36 -5.54 11.44
CA PHE A 97 -5.54 -4.26 12.08
C PHE A 97 -6.17 -3.22 11.14
N GLY A 98 -7.12 -2.47 11.68
CA GLY A 98 -7.54 -1.16 11.16
C GLY A 98 -6.86 -0.02 11.94
N VAL A 99 -7.21 1.21 11.56
CA VAL A 99 -6.88 2.43 12.31
C VAL A 99 -8.19 3.02 12.84
N GLY A 100 -8.17 3.47 14.10
CA GLY A 100 -9.27 4.17 14.74
C GLY A 100 -8.95 5.63 15.02
N LEU A 101 -9.96 6.50 15.03
CA LEU A 101 -9.87 7.87 15.56
C LEU A 101 -9.96 7.81 17.10
N LEU A 102 -8.93 8.25 17.80
CA LEU A 102 -8.90 8.24 19.27
C LEU A 102 -9.80 9.35 19.82
N HIS A 103 -10.82 8.95 20.56
CA HIS A 103 -11.74 9.85 21.23
C HIS A 103 -12.41 9.16 22.44
N ARG A 104 -13.08 9.92 23.28
CA ARG A 104 -13.86 9.40 24.42
C ARG A 104 -15.21 10.10 24.53
N HIS A 105 -16.22 9.37 25.01
CA HIS A 105 -17.58 9.91 25.20
C HIS A 105 -17.94 10.18 26.68
N TYR A 106 -17.18 9.61 27.61
CA TYR A 106 -17.38 9.72 29.05
C TYR A 106 -16.05 9.48 29.78
N ASP A 107 -15.98 9.86 31.06
CA ASP A 107 -14.82 9.58 31.93
C ASP A 107 -14.84 8.10 32.39
N ILE A 108 -13.68 7.51 32.68
CA ILE A 108 -13.51 6.11 33.11
C ILE A 108 -12.91 6.06 34.52
N ALA A 109 -13.40 5.17 35.39
CA ALA A 109 -12.80 4.97 36.72
C ALA A 109 -11.53 4.09 36.62
N PRO A 110 -10.55 4.22 37.55
CA PRO A 110 -9.27 3.49 37.45
C PRO A 110 -9.35 1.95 37.45
N ASN A 111 -10.51 1.37 37.79
CA ASN A 111 -10.80 -0.06 37.81
C ASN A 111 -11.85 -0.49 36.75
N GLU A 112 -12.29 0.45 35.92
CA GLU A 112 -13.17 0.18 34.77
C GLU A 112 -12.35 -0.03 33.49
N LYS A 113 -12.88 -0.83 32.57
CA LYS A 113 -12.40 -0.94 31.17
C LYS A 113 -13.60 -0.73 30.25
N ILE A 114 -13.41 -0.11 29.08
CA ILE A 114 -14.45 -0.05 28.04
C ILE A 114 -14.53 -1.45 27.41
N VAL A 115 -15.67 -2.12 27.55
CA VAL A 115 -15.90 -3.49 27.06
C VAL A 115 -17.04 -3.51 26.06
N GLU A 116 -16.72 -3.98 24.85
CA GLU A 116 -17.65 -4.33 23.78
C GLU A 116 -18.29 -5.71 24.06
N LEU A 117 -19.61 -5.78 24.00
CA LEU A 117 -20.41 -7.00 24.01
C LEU A 117 -21.39 -6.98 22.84
N GLY A 118 -20.94 -7.50 21.69
CA GLY A 118 -21.69 -7.40 20.44
C GLY A 118 -21.75 -5.93 19.99
N PRO A 119 -22.92 -5.35 19.70
CA PRO A 119 -22.96 -3.95 19.29
C PRO A 119 -22.74 -2.97 20.45
N VAL A 120 -22.69 -3.38 21.74
CA VAL A 120 -22.70 -2.42 22.87
C VAL A 120 -21.34 -2.32 23.57
N SER A 121 -20.75 -1.13 23.60
CA SER A 121 -19.52 -0.80 24.34
C SER A 121 -19.83 0.00 25.61
N SER A 122 -19.37 -0.47 26.76
CA SER A 122 -19.72 0.13 28.07
C SER A 122 -18.62 -0.07 29.13
N PRO A 123 -18.49 0.79 30.15
CA PRO A 123 -17.48 0.65 31.19
C PRO A 123 -17.88 -0.46 32.16
N TRP A 124 -17.07 -1.52 32.24
CA TRP A 124 -17.25 -2.62 33.17
C TRP A 124 -16.20 -2.53 34.26
N VAL A 125 -16.58 -2.80 35.51
CA VAL A 125 -15.61 -2.95 36.62
C VAL A 125 -14.96 -4.32 36.51
N VAL A 126 -13.78 -4.37 35.89
CA VAL A 126 -13.03 -5.62 35.61
C VAL A 126 -11.80 -5.76 36.51
N GLY A 127 -11.18 -4.65 36.91
CA GLY A 127 -9.83 -4.68 37.48
C GLY A 127 -8.79 -5.15 36.46
N ASP A 128 -7.65 -5.65 36.93
CA ASP A 128 -6.54 -6.06 36.07
C ASP A 128 -6.80 -7.39 35.35
N ASP A 129 -7.59 -8.30 35.95
CA ASP A 129 -7.86 -9.65 35.45
C ASP A 129 -8.43 -9.66 34.02
N GLU A 130 -7.94 -10.58 33.18
CA GLU A 130 -8.51 -10.87 31.86
C GLU A 130 -9.72 -11.81 31.93
N VAL A 131 -9.78 -12.70 32.93
CA VAL A 131 -10.81 -13.75 33.05
C VAL A 131 -11.88 -13.35 34.06
N ILE A 132 -13.15 -13.39 33.65
CA ILE A 132 -14.30 -12.99 34.46
C ILE A 132 -15.46 -13.99 34.37
N THR A 133 -16.54 -13.72 35.10
CA THR A 133 -17.76 -14.54 35.09
C THR A 133 -18.31 -14.74 33.67
N GLY A 134 -18.10 -15.94 33.13
CA GLY A 134 -18.65 -16.37 31.83
C GLY A 134 -17.74 -16.17 30.62
N GLY A 135 -16.52 -15.64 30.76
CA GLY A 135 -15.63 -15.38 29.63
C GLY A 135 -14.36 -14.61 29.99
N ALA A 136 -13.77 -13.97 28.99
CA ALA A 136 -12.60 -13.10 29.12
C ALA A 136 -12.88 -11.71 28.53
N VAL A 137 -12.10 -10.71 28.95
CA VAL A 137 -12.10 -9.34 28.44
C VAL A 137 -10.74 -9.08 27.79
N LEU A 138 -10.67 -9.21 26.47
CA LEU A 138 -9.42 -9.14 25.71
C LEU A 138 -9.26 -7.78 25.02
N PRO A 139 -8.04 -7.20 24.94
CA PRO A 139 -7.79 -5.96 24.22
C PRO A 139 -8.27 -5.97 22.75
N HIS A 140 -8.86 -4.85 22.31
CA HIS A 140 -9.40 -4.67 20.96
C HIS A 140 -8.87 -3.41 20.25
N THR A 141 -8.68 -2.31 20.98
CA THR A 141 -8.11 -1.06 20.46
C THR A 141 -6.94 -0.62 21.34
N TRP A 142 -5.89 -0.09 20.72
CA TRP A 142 -4.68 0.44 21.35
C TRP A 142 -4.38 1.85 20.84
N ARG A 143 -3.84 2.69 21.73
CA ARG A 143 -3.23 3.97 21.37
C ARG A 143 -1.73 3.96 21.63
N VAL A 144 -1.02 4.92 21.04
CA VAL A 144 0.30 5.31 21.56
C VAL A 144 0.09 6.15 22.83
N PHE A 145 0.80 5.80 23.90
CA PHE A 145 0.86 6.57 25.15
C PHE A 145 2.18 6.29 25.87
N ASP A 146 2.86 7.33 26.36
CA ASP A 146 4.25 7.28 26.89
C ASP A 146 5.30 6.65 25.93
N GLY A 147 4.99 6.54 24.63
CA GLY A 147 5.84 5.88 23.64
C GLY A 147 5.66 4.36 23.53
N GLU A 148 4.65 3.79 24.20
CA GLU A 148 4.25 2.38 24.10
C GLU A 148 2.84 2.24 23.50
N LEU A 149 2.47 1.05 23.01
CA LEU A 149 1.06 0.76 22.73
C LEU A 149 0.37 0.32 24.02
N LYS A 150 -0.58 1.14 24.51
CA LYS A 150 -1.45 0.80 25.64
C LYS A 150 -2.87 0.48 25.14
N PRO A 151 -3.54 -0.58 25.61
CA PRO A 151 -4.92 -0.87 25.24
C PRO A 151 -5.88 0.18 25.84
N THR A 152 -6.93 0.51 25.11
CA THR A 152 -7.96 1.49 25.50
C THR A 152 -9.35 0.87 25.57
N GLU A 153 -9.65 -0.04 24.64
CA GLU A 153 -10.94 -0.74 24.52
C GLU A 153 -10.71 -2.25 24.44
N PHE A 154 -11.70 -3.01 24.90
CA PHE A 154 -11.65 -4.45 25.05
C PHE A 154 -12.93 -5.08 24.51
N LYS A 155 -12.87 -6.37 24.14
CA LYS A 155 -13.99 -7.17 23.67
C LYS A 155 -14.27 -8.30 24.66
N PHE A 156 -15.53 -8.53 25.00
CA PHE A 156 -15.92 -9.70 25.79
C PHE A 156 -15.96 -10.96 24.92
N VAL A 157 -15.20 -11.97 25.30
CA VAL A 157 -15.12 -13.27 24.65
C VAL A 157 -15.76 -14.34 25.54
N PRO A 158 -16.89 -14.96 25.15
CA PRO A 158 -17.55 -15.98 25.95
C PRO A 158 -16.64 -17.19 26.20
N GLN A 159 -16.73 -17.82 27.39
CA GLN A 159 -15.80 -18.87 27.84
C GLN A 159 -15.63 -20.06 26.89
N ARG A 160 -16.66 -20.38 26.10
CA ARG A 160 -16.66 -21.43 25.07
C ARG A 160 -15.84 -21.08 23.80
N ASP A 161 -15.59 -19.78 23.60
CA ASP A 161 -14.96 -19.21 22.42
C ASP A 161 -13.51 -18.80 22.70
N VAL A 162 -13.17 -18.47 23.97
CA VAL A 162 -11.81 -18.04 24.44
C VAL A 162 -10.67 -18.92 23.92
N SER A 163 -10.82 -20.26 23.91
CA SER A 163 -9.76 -21.17 23.44
C SER A 163 -9.50 -21.14 21.93
N ASN A 164 -10.39 -20.47 21.18
CA ASN A 164 -10.39 -20.38 19.73
C ASN A 164 -10.20 -18.93 19.24
N THR A 165 -10.01 -17.98 20.16
CA THR A 165 -9.74 -16.57 19.86
C THR A 165 -8.24 -16.36 19.77
N ASP A 166 -7.73 -16.25 18.54
CA ASP A 166 -6.33 -15.87 18.30
C ASP A 166 -6.08 -14.44 18.83
N GLN A 167 -5.10 -14.27 19.71
CA GLN A 167 -4.65 -12.94 20.12
C GLN A 167 -3.80 -12.29 19.00
N PRO A 168 -3.93 -10.97 18.76
CA PRO A 168 -3.17 -10.29 17.73
C PRO A 168 -1.66 -10.34 17.98
N VAL A 169 -0.92 -10.81 16.98
CA VAL A 169 0.53 -10.81 16.97
C VAL A 169 1.02 -9.46 16.41
N PHE A 170 1.65 -8.65 17.25
CA PHE A 170 2.28 -7.39 16.85
C PHE A 170 3.73 -7.63 16.41
N PRO A 171 4.12 -7.40 15.14
CA PRO A 171 5.53 -7.42 14.74
C PRO A 171 6.27 -6.24 15.37
N ALA A 172 7.43 -6.47 16.01
CA ALA A 172 8.19 -5.39 16.66
C ALA A 172 8.70 -4.32 15.66
N ALA A 173 8.94 -4.71 14.41
CA ALA A 173 9.27 -3.77 13.33
C ALA A 173 8.05 -2.90 12.92
N PHE A 174 6.85 -3.47 12.90
CA PHE A 174 5.61 -2.74 12.64
C PHE A 174 5.36 -1.69 13.72
N VAL A 175 5.34 -2.10 15.00
CA VAL A 175 5.04 -1.21 16.13
C VAL A 175 6.05 -0.06 16.21
N LYS A 176 7.35 -0.34 16.02
CA LYS A 176 8.38 0.70 16.02
C LYS A 176 8.19 1.73 14.90
N GLU A 177 7.87 1.29 13.69
CA GLU A 177 7.67 2.20 12.55
C GLU A 177 6.35 2.98 12.66
N LEU A 178 5.29 2.32 13.16
CA LEU A 178 3.99 2.93 13.46
C LEU A 178 4.14 4.08 14.47
N ILE A 179 4.74 3.82 15.64
CA ILE A 179 4.94 4.82 16.69
C ILE A 179 5.77 5.99 16.14
N GLY A 180 6.84 5.70 15.39
CA GLY A 180 7.66 6.70 14.73
C GLY A 180 6.86 7.61 13.79
N VAL A 181 6.08 7.05 12.86
CA VAL A 181 5.29 7.85 11.90
C VAL A 181 4.15 8.62 12.58
N LEU A 182 3.49 8.05 13.60
CA LEU A 182 2.46 8.77 14.35
C LEU A 182 3.06 9.97 15.10
N GLN A 183 4.22 9.80 15.75
CA GLN A 183 4.93 10.89 16.43
C GLN A 183 5.52 11.93 15.45
N GLU A 184 6.09 11.51 14.33
CA GLU A 184 6.61 12.41 13.28
C GLU A 184 5.50 13.24 12.60
N THR A 185 4.24 12.79 12.67
CA THR A 185 3.06 13.49 12.13
C THR A 185 2.20 14.18 13.20
N GLY A 186 2.48 13.98 14.49
CA GLY A 186 1.66 14.46 15.62
C GLY A 186 0.30 13.76 15.75
N LEU A 187 0.12 12.62 15.08
CA LEU A 187 -1.11 11.83 15.06
C LEU A 187 -1.18 10.78 16.18
N ASP A 188 -0.18 10.68 17.05
CA ASP A 188 -0.13 9.76 18.20
C ASP A 188 -1.13 10.09 19.32
N GLU A 189 -1.61 11.34 19.38
CA GLU A 189 -2.79 11.72 20.19
C GLU A 189 -4.13 11.45 19.49
N VAL A 190 -4.13 11.17 18.18
CA VAL A 190 -5.33 11.25 17.31
C VAL A 190 -5.71 9.91 16.69
N LEU A 191 -4.74 9.02 16.42
CA LEU A 191 -4.95 7.76 15.73
C LEU A 191 -4.48 6.56 16.56
N GLY A 192 -5.36 5.58 16.68
CA GLY A 192 -5.12 4.29 17.33
C GLY A 192 -5.10 3.15 16.31
N VAL A 193 -4.81 1.96 16.81
CA VAL A 193 -4.89 0.72 16.03
C VAL A 193 -5.94 -0.16 16.69
N SER A 194 -6.85 -0.71 15.89
CA SER A 194 -7.89 -1.64 16.36
C SER A 194 -7.78 -2.96 15.64
N LEU A 195 -8.21 -4.04 16.27
CA LEU A 195 -8.47 -5.30 15.58
C LEU A 195 -9.49 -5.06 14.46
N TYR A 196 -9.22 -5.61 13.27
CA TYR A 196 -10.18 -5.59 12.17
C TYR A 196 -10.93 -6.92 12.09
N GLU A 197 -12.19 -6.91 12.54
CA GLU A 197 -13.12 -7.98 12.22
C GLU A 197 -13.64 -7.76 10.79
N ALA A 198 -13.47 -8.78 9.93
CA ALA A 198 -13.76 -8.71 8.51
C ALA A 198 -15.28 -8.67 8.21
N GLY A 199 -15.86 -7.48 8.40
CA GLY A 199 -17.25 -7.16 8.06
C GLY A 199 -17.52 -7.06 6.56
N ASP A 200 -18.80 -7.08 6.22
CA ASP A 200 -19.29 -6.87 4.85
C ASP A 200 -19.03 -5.41 4.41
N PRO A 201 -18.27 -5.16 3.32
CA PRO A 201 -17.93 -3.82 2.87
C PRO A 201 -19.10 -3.02 2.27
N ASP A 202 -20.28 -3.62 2.09
CA ASP A 202 -21.50 -2.89 1.74
C ASP A 202 -22.35 -2.50 2.98
N ASN A 203 -21.93 -2.89 4.20
CA ASN A 203 -22.70 -2.71 5.44
C ASN A 203 -22.13 -1.58 6.33
N GLU A 204 -22.34 -0.33 5.89
CA GLU A 204 -22.04 0.87 6.65
C GLU A 204 -22.66 0.86 8.08
N THR A 205 -21.86 1.20 9.11
CA THR A 205 -22.31 1.22 10.53
C THR A 205 -21.91 2.49 11.26
N MET A 206 -22.69 2.90 12.26
CA MET A 206 -22.56 4.13 13.03
C MET A 206 -22.70 3.82 14.53
N GLU A 207 -21.81 4.36 15.36
CA GLU A 207 -21.87 4.22 16.82
C GLU A 207 -22.83 5.24 17.45
N VAL A 208 -23.36 4.96 18.64
CA VAL A 208 -24.51 5.62 19.28
C VAL A 208 -24.29 5.67 20.79
N THR A 209 -23.89 6.81 21.38
CA THR A 209 -23.66 6.89 22.83
C THR A 209 -24.85 7.38 23.65
N TYR A 210 -25.35 6.52 24.55
CA TYR A 210 -26.35 6.83 25.57
C TYR A 210 -25.75 6.77 26.98
N GLY A 211 -25.46 7.95 27.54
CA GLY A 211 -24.92 8.08 28.89
C GLY A 211 -23.51 7.49 29.00
N ARG A 212 -23.40 6.25 29.51
CA ARG A 212 -22.15 5.48 29.55
C ARG A 212 -22.19 4.20 28.70
N SER A 213 -23.07 4.13 27.70
CA SER A 213 -23.14 2.99 26.77
C SER A 213 -23.11 3.47 25.32
N SER A 214 -22.06 3.14 24.59
CA SER A 214 -22.03 3.22 23.13
C SER A 214 -22.68 1.99 22.49
N ILE A 215 -23.26 2.15 21.31
CA ILE A 215 -23.96 1.09 20.56
C ILE A 215 -23.63 1.22 19.07
N VAL A 216 -23.25 0.16 18.37
CA VAL A 216 -23.06 0.18 16.90
C VAL A 216 -24.34 -0.25 16.20
N ILE A 217 -24.87 0.61 15.32
CA ILE A 217 -26.08 0.37 14.52
C ILE A 217 -25.80 0.53 13.01
N PRO A 218 -26.66 0.05 12.10
CA PRO A 218 -26.52 0.33 10.67
C PRO A 218 -26.66 1.83 10.35
N SER A 219 -25.86 2.31 9.39
CA SER A 219 -25.97 3.64 8.78
C SER A 219 -27.21 3.76 7.91
N THR A 220 -27.74 4.98 7.73
CA THR A 220 -28.75 5.29 6.71
C THR A 220 -28.16 5.94 5.45
N GLY A 221 -26.83 5.96 5.32
CA GLY A 221 -26.07 6.56 4.22
C GLY A 221 -25.61 7.98 4.53
N LEU A 222 -24.50 8.38 3.88
CA LEU A 222 -23.89 9.72 4.00
C LEU A 222 -24.12 10.60 2.76
N ILE A 223 -24.33 11.90 2.99
CA ILE A 223 -24.19 12.97 1.99
C ILE A 223 -23.13 13.95 2.50
N GLY A 224 -21.90 13.80 2.01
CA GLY A 224 -20.76 14.53 2.56
C GLY A 224 -20.45 14.06 3.98
N THR A 225 -20.51 14.96 4.96
CA THR A 225 -20.33 14.68 6.40
C THR A 225 -21.65 14.60 7.17
N LYS A 226 -22.80 14.41 6.49
CA LYS A 226 -24.12 14.34 7.12
C LYS A 226 -24.83 13.02 6.85
N VAL A 227 -25.46 12.47 7.89
CA VAL A 227 -26.24 11.22 7.81
C VAL A 227 -27.63 11.51 7.28
N ILE A 228 -28.14 10.65 6.39
CA ILE A 228 -29.49 10.76 5.80
C ILE A 228 -30.52 10.29 6.84
N GLY A 229 -30.80 11.13 7.85
CA GLY A 229 -31.79 10.86 8.89
C GLY A 229 -32.78 12.02 9.08
N PRO A 230 -33.94 11.80 9.74
CA PRO A 230 -34.97 12.83 9.94
C PRO A 230 -34.50 14.08 10.72
N GLN A 231 -33.33 13.99 11.36
CA GLN A 231 -32.75 15.01 12.24
C GLN A 231 -31.47 15.67 11.66
N GLY A 232 -30.94 15.18 10.54
CA GLY A 232 -29.93 15.87 9.71
C GLY A 232 -28.57 16.17 10.37
N PHE A 233 -28.11 15.31 11.29
CA PHE A 233 -26.87 15.50 12.05
C PHE A 233 -25.61 15.47 11.17
N GLU A 234 -24.58 16.20 11.61
CA GLU A 234 -23.21 15.95 11.18
C GLU A 234 -22.67 14.72 11.91
N ALA A 235 -21.92 13.93 11.18
CA ALA A 235 -21.19 12.78 11.68
C ALA A 235 -19.79 12.82 11.08
N PHE A 236 -18.88 12.09 11.72
CA PHE A 236 -17.48 11.82 11.22
C PHE A 236 -16.62 9.49 9.50
N GLN A 237 -15.59 8.60 9.54
CA GLN A 237 -14.14 8.83 9.54
C GLN A 237 -13.51 8.43 10.89
N ALA A 238 -14.15 7.53 11.66
CA ALA A 238 -13.68 7.05 12.96
C ALA A 238 -12.99 5.70 12.86
N ALA A 239 -13.25 4.92 11.81
CA ALA A 239 -12.53 3.69 11.49
C ALA A 239 -12.11 3.66 10.00
N TRP A 240 -10.93 3.10 9.74
CA TRP A 240 -10.42 2.81 8.40
C TRP A 240 -9.71 1.46 8.35
N THR A 241 -9.75 0.84 7.17
CA THR A 241 -8.90 -0.30 6.84
C THR A 241 -8.15 -0.05 5.54
N PHE A 242 -7.05 -0.78 5.36
CA PHE A 242 -6.24 -0.69 4.15
C PHE A 242 -6.46 -1.94 3.30
N SER A 243 -7.31 -1.83 2.28
CA SER A 243 -7.42 -2.88 1.26
C SER A 243 -6.41 -2.66 0.14
N LYS A 244 -5.86 -3.77 -0.39
CA LYS A 244 -5.25 -3.77 -1.73
C LYS A 244 -6.39 -3.84 -2.74
N LYS A 245 -6.41 -2.92 -3.71
CA LYS A 245 -7.16 -3.16 -4.96
C LYS A 245 -6.47 -4.25 -5.77
N GLU A 246 -7.22 -4.92 -6.64
CA GLU A 246 -6.62 -5.59 -7.80
C GLU A 246 -6.07 -4.51 -8.76
N GLY A 247 -4.75 -4.50 -8.99
CA GLY A 247 -4.10 -3.59 -9.94
C GLY A 247 -3.70 -2.22 -9.38
N ASP A 248 -3.12 -2.16 -8.17
CA ASP A 248 -2.81 -0.91 -7.44
C ASP A 248 -1.30 -0.59 -7.44
N GLU A 249 -0.79 -0.22 -8.63
CA GLU A 249 0.63 0.09 -8.93
C GLU A 249 1.38 0.80 -7.78
N LEU A 250 2.40 0.12 -7.25
CA LEU A 250 3.16 0.53 -6.06
C LEU A 250 3.86 1.88 -6.30
N THR A 251 3.33 2.97 -5.74
CA THR A 251 3.71 4.35 -6.12
C THR A 251 4.54 5.05 -5.05
N ALA A 252 5.86 5.07 -5.21
CA ALA A 252 6.77 5.87 -4.40
C ALA A 252 6.84 7.33 -4.91
N HIS A 253 6.52 8.29 -4.05
CA HIS A 253 6.38 9.70 -4.44
C HIS A 253 7.65 10.56 -4.31
N HIS A 254 8.49 10.27 -3.31
CA HIS A 254 9.81 10.87 -3.05
C HIS A 254 10.67 9.86 -2.25
N GLY A 255 12.00 9.94 -2.33
CA GLY A 255 12.91 9.24 -1.42
C GLY A 255 13.61 8.00 -2.00
N ILE A 256 13.76 6.95 -1.19
CA ILE A 256 14.40 5.68 -1.59
C ILE A 256 13.36 4.56 -1.51
N CYS A 257 13.15 3.81 -2.60
CA CYS A 257 12.25 2.66 -2.63
C CYS A 257 12.97 1.34 -2.94
N ALA A 258 12.57 0.29 -2.21
CA ALA A 258 12.86 -1.11 -2.49
C ALA A 258 11.51 -1.82 -2.59
N ALA A 259 11.13 -2.27 -3.78
CA ALA A 259 9.77 -2.76 -4.05
C ALA A 259 9.77 -4.11 -4.79
N GLN A 260 8.86 -4.99 -4.38
CA GLN A 260 8.49 -6.20 -5.11
C GLN A 260 6.97 -6.17 -5.30
N ALA A 261 6.51 -6.27 -6.54
CA ALA A 261 5.10 -6.15 -6.91
C ALA A 261 4.74 -7.18 -7.99
N ASP A 262 3.46 -7.50 -8.13
CA ASP A 262 2.96 -8.25 -9.29
C ASP A 262 2.39 -7.28 -10.34
N ASP A 263 1.68 -6.24 -9.90
CA ASP A 263 0.93 -5.24 -10.69
C ASP A 263 1.68 -3.91 -10.94
N GLY A 264 3.02 -3.94 -10.84
CA GLY A 264 3.91 -2.87 -11.29
C GLY A 264 4.32 -1.84 -10.22
N VAL A 265 5.35 -1.05 -10.54
CA VAL A 265 5.91 -0.02 -9.63
C VAL A 265 6.12 1.32 -10.33
N MET A 266 5.58 2.38 -9.73
CA MET A 266 5.83 3.77 -10.11
C MET A 266 6.80 4.44 -9.12
N SER A 267 7.87 5.04 -9.64
CA SER A 267 8.82 5.82 -8.84
C SER A 267 8.85 7.26 -9.34
N ARG A 268 8.65 8.22 -8.42
CA ARG A 268 8.82 9.65 -8.67
C ARG A 268 9.88 10.23 -7.72
N HIS A 269 10.72 11.13 -8.23
CA HIS A 269 11.63 11.97 -7.43
C HIS A 269 12.47 11.21 -6.38
N GLY A 270 13.25 10.21 -6.82
CA GLY A 270 13.94 9.33 -5.88
C GLY A 270 14.97 8.37 -6.48
N ILE A 271 15.42 7.42 -5.65
CA ILE A 271 16.23 6.26 -6.03
C ILE A 271 15.38 5.01 -5.80
N CYS A 272 15.19 4.17 -6.81
CA CYS A 272 14.37 2.97 -6.68
C CYS A 272 15.10 1.71 -7.15
N ALA A 273 15.02 0.64 -6.35
CA ALA A 273 15.28 -0.73 -6.77
C ALA A 273 13.93 -1.47 -6.77
N ALA A 274 13.50 -1.98 -7.91
CA ALA A 274 12.18 -2.58 -8.04
C ALA A 274 12.17 -3.84 -8.93
N GLN A 275 11.42 -4.85 -8.49
CA GLN A 275 11.09 -6.04 -9.26
C GLN A 275 9.57 -6.13 -9.43
N ALA A 276 9.10 -6.30 -10.67
CA ALA A 276 7.66 -6.38 -10.96
C ALA A 276 7.32 -7.36 -12.09
N ALA A 277 6.16 -8.02 -12.07
CA ALA A 277 5.68 -8.71 -13.28
C ALA A 277 5.20 -7.68 -14.31
N ASP A 278 4.13 -6.92 -14.02
CA ASP A 278 3.54 -5.89 -14.90
C ASP A 278 4.19 -4.49 -14.77
N GLY A 279 5.51 -4.46 -14.92
CA GLY A 279 6.20 -3.28 -15.45
C GLY A 279 6.50 -2.13 -14.49
N ILE A 280 7.30 -1.17 -14.97
CA ILE A 280 7.84 -0.07 -14.14
C ILE A 280 7.73 1.30 -14.82
N LYS A 281 7.28 2.31 -14.06
CA LYS A 281 7.14 3.71 -14.50
C LYS A 281 8.04 4.64 -13.66
N ALA A 282 9.26 4.89 -14.14
CA ALA A 282 10.24 5.74 -13.45
C ALA A 282 10.23 7.19 -13.98
N HIS A 283 10.10 8.17 -13.08
CA HIS A 283 10.01 9.60 -13.38
C HIS A 283 10.95 10.41 -12.46
N HIS A 284 11.86 11.20 -13.02
CA HIS A 284 12.78 12.08 -12.26
C HIS A 284 13.58 11.33 -11.17
N GLY A 285 14.58 10.52 -11.54
CA GLY A 285 15.35 9.80 -10.53
C GLY A 285 16.42 8.84 -11.03
N ILE A 286 16.88 7.97 -10.13
CA ILE A 286 17.74 6.82 -10.42
C ILE A 286 16.90 5.55 -10.24
N CYS A 287 16.91 4.65 -11.23
CA CYS A 287 16.13 3.41 -11.16
C CYS A 287 16.96 2.17 -11.55
N ALA A 288 16.92 1.15 -10.71
CA ALA A 288 17.32 -0.21 -11.01
C ALA A 288 16.06 -1.08 -11.09
N ALA A 289 15.82 -1.73 -12.22
CA ALA A 289 14.56 -2.43 -12.51
C ALA A 289 14.77 -3.82 -13.11
N GLN A 290 14.00 -4.81 -12.63
CA GLN A 290 13.80 -6.09 -13.30
C GLN A 290 12.32 -6.34 -13.48
N VAL A 291 11.84 -6.48 -14.72
CA VAL A 291 10.44 -6.82 -15.01
C VAL A 291 10.29 -7.89 -16.07
N GLN A 292 9.09 -8.47 -16.13
CA GLN A 292 8.64 -9.20 -17.30
C GLN A 292 8.11 -8.21 -18.35
N ASN A 293 7.02 -7.48 -18.02
CA ASN A 293 6.23 -6.74 -19.01
C ASN A 293 6.42 -5.20 -18.92
N GLY A 294 7.33 -4.64 -19.73
CA GLY A 294 7.33 -3.21 -20.08
C GLY A 294 7.93 -2.23 -19.06
N ILE A 295 8.90 -1.44 -19.50
CA ILE A 295 9.44 -0.32 -18.70
C ILE A 295 9.30 1.03 -19.41
N ASN A 296 8.83 2.06 -18.70
CA ASN A 296 8.71 3.43 -19.19
C ASN A 296 9.48 4.40 -18.28
N THR A 297 10.47 5.10 -18.82
CA THR A 297 11.38 5.98 -18.06
C THR A 297 11.40 7.40 -18.62
N ARG A 298 11.30 8.39 -17.72
CA ARG A 298 11.25 9.82 -18.05
C ARG A 298 12.14 10.65 -17.13
N HIS A 299 13.16 11.28 -17.71
CA HIS A 299 14.14 12.15 -17.04
C HIS A 299 14.87 11.43 -15.90
N GLY A 300 15.96 10.73 -16.16
CA GLY A 300 16.71 10.07 -15.08
C GLY A 300 17.91 9.26 -15.54
N ILE A 301 18.43 8.45 -14.63
CA ILE A 301 19.44 7.41 -14.89
C ILE A 301 18.79 6.07 -14.59
N CYS A 302 18.64 5.20 -15.60
CA CYS A 302 17.92 3.93 -15.44
C CYS A 302 18.77 2.75 -15.93
N ALA A 303 18.98 1.75 -15.07
CA ALA A 303 19.60 0.47 -15.39
C ALA A 303 18.53 -0.62 -15.29
N VAL A 304 18.15 -1.20 -16.42
CA VAL A 304 16.91 -1.99 -16.51
C VAL A 304 17.09 -3.31 -17.25
N GLN A 305 16.40 -4.33 -16.75
CA GLN A 305 16.07 -5.54 -17.49
C GLN A 305 14.54 -5.64 -17.61
N ALA A 306 14.07 -5.79 -18.83
CA ALA A 306 12.72 -6.24 -19.16
C ALA A 306 12.83 -7.50 -20.01
N ASP A 307 11.76 -8.28 -20.08
CA ASP A 307 11.62 -9.29 -21.12
C ASP A 307 10.90 -8.62 -22.33
N ASP A 308 9.71 -8.05 -22.10
CA ASP A 308 8.97 -7.20 -23.05
C ASP A 308 9.34 -5.71 -22.92
N GLY A 309 10.34 -5.25 -23.68
CA GLY A 309 10.43 -3.86 -24.16
C GLY A 309 10.76 -2.71 -23.17
N MET A 310 11.30 -1.62 -23.73
CA MET A 310 11.59 -0.40 -22.97
C MET A 310 11.29 0.87 -23.76
N LYS A 311 10.69 1.87 -23.10
CA LYS A 311 10.51 3.24 -23.58
C LYS A 311 11.31 4.20 -22.69
N ALA A 312 12.32 4.85 -23.25
CA ALA A 312 13.11 5.88 -22.57
C ALA A 312 12.87 7.22 -23.26
N HIS A 313 12.46 8.24 -22.50
CA HIS A 313 11.96 9.50 -23.08
C HIS A 313 12.87 10.72 -22.91
N HIS A 314 13.71 10.72 -21.86
CA HIS A 314 14.76 11.71 -21.58
C HIS A 314 15.74 11.12 -20.55
N GLY A 315 17.06 11.34 -20.70
CA GLY A 315 18.07 10.98 -19.67
C GLY A 315 19.13 9.97 -20.13
N ILE A 316 19.60 9.12 -19.21
CA ILE A 316 20.61 8.08 -19.46
C ILE A 316 20.00 6.70 -19.18
N CYS A 317 20.04 5.79 -20.16
CA CYS A 317 19.54 4.42 -20.01
C CYS A 317 20.60 3.35 -20.30
N ALA A 318 20.62 2.30 -19.48
CA ALA A 318 21.26 1.03 -19.77
C ALA A 318 20.14 -0.03 -19.75
N ALA A 319 19.86 -0.66 -20.89
CA ALA A 319 18.66 -1.46 -21.08
C ALA A 319 18.97 -2.82 -21.70
N LYS A 320 18.46 -3.88 -21.07
CA LYS A 320 18.31 -5.21 -21.65
C LYS A 320 16.81 -5.48 -21.84
N ALA A 321 16.38 -5.66 -23.08
CA ALA A 321 15.10 -6.31 -23.41
C ALA A 321 15.39 -7.73 -23.92
N ILE A 322 14.36 -8.57 -24.06
CA ILE A 322 14.48 -9.89 -24.69
C ILE A 322 13.60 -9.95 -25.94
N ASP A 323 12.30 -9.72 -25.83
CA ASP A 323 11.32 -10.03 -26.88
C ASP A 323 10.72 -8.78 -27.57
N ASP A 324 10.29 -7.75 -26.82
CA ASP A 324 9.78 -6.50 -27.42
C ASP A 324 10.86 -5.40 -27.57
N GLY A 325 10.77 -4.61 -28.65
CA GLY A 325 11.85 -3.71 -29.10
C GLY A 325 12.03 -2.41 -28.30
N ILE A 326 13.26 -1.91 -28.18
CA ILE A 326 13.62 -0.75 -27.32
C ILE A 326 13.49 0.59 -28.07
N LYS A 327 12.84 1.57 -27.44
CA LYS A 327 12.51 2.88 -28.03
C LYS A 327 13.03 4.04 -27.15
N SER A 328 14.08 4.72 -27.60
CA SER A 328 14.76 5.82 -26.89
C SER A 328 14.54 7.18 -27.54
N ARG A 329 14.36 8.23 -26.73
CA ARG A 329 14.27 9.64 -27.16
C ARG A 329 15.09 10.55 -26.24
N HIS A 330 15.69 11.60 -26.82
CA HIS A 330 16.27 12.74 -26.10
C HIS A 330 17.23 12.35 -24.94
N GLY A 331 18.21 11.48 -25.21
CA GLY A 331 19.08 10.95 -24.16
C GLY A 331 20.31 10.21 -24.68
N ILE A 332 21.01 9.58 -23.74
CA ILE A 332 22.11 8.64 -23.99
C ILE A 332 21.60 7.23 -23.63
N CYS A 333 21.76 6.24 -24.51
CA CYS A 333 21.33 4.88 -24.20
C CYS A 333 22.37 3.81 -24.60
N ALA A 334 22.56 2.82 -23.73
CA ALA A 334 23.25 1.57 -24.03
C ALA A 334 22.20 0.44 -24.04
N VAL A 335 22.07 -0.26 -25.17
CA VAL A 335 20.97 -1.18 -25.45
C VAL A 335 21.49 -2.57 -25.80
N LYS A 336 20.89 -3.61 -25.19
CA LYS A 336 21.04 -5.01 -25.57
C LYS A 336 19.67 -5.65 -25.81
N ALA A 337 19.39 -6.09 -27.04
CA ALA A 337 18.10 -6.69 -27.44
C ALA A 337 18.35 -7.92 -28.36
N PRO A 338 18.51 -9.14 -27.80
CA PRO A 338 19.07 -10.28 -28.51
C PRO A 338 18.04 -11.11 -29.33
N THR A 339 16.74 -10.88 -29.17
CA THR A 339 15.69 -11.77 -29.72
C THR A 339 14.39 -11.03 -30.10
N GLY A 340 14.44 -9.69 -30.25
CA GLY A 340 13.23 -8.85 -30.30
C GLY A 340 13.29 -7.65 -31.25
N ASP A 341 12.11 -7.06 -31.49
CA ASP A 341 11.59 -6.16 -32.57
C ASP A 341 12.42 -4.91 -33.00
N GLY A 342 13.75 -5.01 -32.95
CA GLY A 342 14.71 -3.96 -33.25
C GLY A 342 14.77 -2.83 -32.21
N VAL A 343 15.48 -1.76 -32.58
CA VAL A 343 15.69 -0.59 -31.73
C VAL A 343 15.34 0.70 -32.48
N GLU A 344 14.75 1.67 -31.80
CA GLU A 344 14.43 3.00 -32.32
C GLU A 344 15.08 4.08 -31.44
N ALA A 345 15.91 4.96 -31.99
CA ALA A 345 16.44 6.12 -31.28
C ALA A 345 16.14 7.43 -32.00
N LYS A 346 15.71 8.45 -31.24
CA LYS A 346 15.40 9.79 -31.76
C LYS A 346 16.06 10.89 -30.93
N HIS A 347 16.77 11.82 -31.58
CA HIS A 347 17.38 13.00 -30.94
C HIS A 347 18.34 12.65 -29.77
N GLY A 348 19.29 11.74 -29.97
CA GLY A 348 20.15 11.28 -28.87
C GLY A 348 21.41 10.55 -29.31
N ILE A 349 22.15 10.02 -28.33
CA ILE A 349 23.33 9.16 -28.53
C ILE A 349 22.96 7.73 -28.13
N CYS A 350 23.17 6.74 -28.99
CA CYS A 350 22.82 5.35 -28.69
C CYS A 350 23.92 4.35 -29.10
N ALA A 351 24.30 3.48 -28.16
CA ALA A 351 25.10 2.28 -28.43
C ALA A 351 24.18 1.06 -28.36
N VAL A 352 24.07 0.32 -29.46
CA VAL A 352 23.12 -0.78 -29.63
C VAL A 352 23.88 -2.05 -29.98
N LYS A 353 23.69 -3.10 -29.17
CA LYS A 353 23.79 -4.48 -29.66
C LYS A 353 22.39 -5.08 -29.69
N ALA A 354 21.82 -5.17 -30.87
CA ALA A 354 20.66 -6.00 -31.09
C ALA A 354 21.07 -7.18 -31.99
N ASP A 355 20.17 -8.12 -32.19
CA ASP A 355 20.33 -9.12 -33.24
C ASP A 355 19.46 -8.65 -34.45
N ASP A 356 18.27 -8.11 -34.17
CA ASP A 356 17.42 -7.35 -35.10
C ASP A 356 17.86 -5.87 -35.32
N GLY A 357 17.27 -5.18 -36.30
CA GLY A 357 17.77 -3.91 -36.86
C GLY A 357 17.50 -2.60 -36.09
N MET A 358 18.17 -1.51 -36.53
CA MET A 358 18.13 -0.20 -35.87
C MET A 358 17.50 0.90 -36.74
N LYS A 359 16.64 1.73 -36.14
CA LYS A 359 15.98 2.91 -36.74
C LYS A 359 16.43 4.18 -36.00
N ALA A 360 17.35 4.94 -36.60
CA ALA A 360 17.94 6.15 -36.01
C ALA A 360 17.39 7.44 -36.67
N HIS A 361 17.10 8.46 -35.86
CA HIS A 361 16.69 9.79 -36.35
C HIS A 361 17.37 10.92 -35.56
N HIS A 362 17.98 11.88 -36.27
CA HIS A 362 18.58 13.10 -35.68
C HIS A 362 19.54 12.81 -34.51
N GLY A 363 20.40 11.79 -34.60
CA GLY A 363 21.22 11.35 -33.46
C GLY A 363 22.59 10.81 -33.87
N ILE A 364 23.35 10.33 -32.88
CA ILE A 364 24.64 9.65 -33.06
C ILE A 364 24.48 8.20 -32.60
N CYS A 365 24.62 7.24 -33.51
CA CYS A 365 24.42 5.82 -33.20
C CYS A 365 25.65 4.97 -33.49
N ALA A 366 25.94 4.01 -32.61
CA ALA A 366 26.86 2.91 -32.83
C ALA A 366 26.08 1.59 -32.72
N VAL A 367 26.08 0.78 -33.78
CA VAL A 367 25.20 -0.40 -33.91
C VAL A 367 26.02 -1.63 -34.26
N LYS A 368 25.79 -2.72 -33.51
CA LYS A 368 25.99 -4.09 -33.99
C LYS A 368 24.63 -4.79 -34.02
N ALA A 369 24.33 -5.39 -35.17
CA ALA A 369 23.14 -6.19 -35.48
C ALA A 369 23.54 -7.33 -36.41
N THR A 370 22.77 -8.40 -36.47
CA THR A 370 23.01 -9.53 -37.38
C THR A 370 21.99 -9.53 -38.51
N ASP A 371 20.70 -9.45 -38.19
CA ASP A 371 19.63 -9.84 -39.10
C ASP A 371 19.05 -8.66 -39.91
N ASP A 372 18.30 -7.73 -39.30
CA ASP A 372 17.69 -6.60 -40.03
C ASP A 372 18.60 -5.34 -40.09
N GLY A 373 18.50 -4.62 -41.21
CA GLY A 373 19.45 -3.56 -41.59
C GLY A 373 19.25 -2.22 -40.88
N VAL A 374 20.32 -1.42 -40.81
CA VAL A 374 20.32 -0.11 -40.12
C VAL A 374 19.77 1.02 -41.01
N LYS A 375 18.77 1.72 -40.50
CA LYS A 375 18.05 2.82 -41.18
C LYS A 375 18.27 4.14 -40.41
N ASP A 376 19.18 4.99 -40.89
CA ASP A 376 19.45 6.33 -40.33
C ASP A 376 18.75 7.44 -41.13
N ARG A 377 18.29 8.49 -40.44
CA ARG A 377 17.81 9.73 -41.05
C ARG A 377 18.28 10.96 -40.29
N HIS A 378 18.97 11.86 -41.00
CA HIS A 378 19.54 13.10 -40.44
C HIS A 378 20.52 12.87 -39.26
N GLY A 379 21.18 11.71 -39.16
CA GLY A 379 22.09 11.37 -38.08
C GLY A 379 23.54 11.14 -38.51
N LEU A 380 24.32 10.67 -37.54
CA LEU A 380 25.65 10.07 -37.73
C LEU A 380 25.59 8.64 -37.19
N CYS A 381 26.00 7.66 -37.98
CA CYS A 381 25.92 6.25 -37.59
C CYS A 381 27.21 5.48 -37.92
N LEU A 382 27.58 4.57 -37.01
CA LEU A 382 28.62 3.56 -37.19
C LEU A 382 27.95 2.19 -37.06
N ALA A 383 27.97 1.39 -38.11
CA ALA A 383 27.31 0.09 -38.16
C ALA A 383 28.31 -1.05 -38.44
N ASN A 384 28.20 -2.15 -37.71
CA ASN A 384 28.90 -3.40 -37.95
C ASN A 384 27.85 -4.52 -38.05
N ILE A 385 27.43 -4.86 -39.26
CA ILE A 385 26.18 -5.59 -39.54
C ILE A 385 26.29 -6.51 -40.76
N GLU A 386 25.43 -7.52 -40.85
CA GLU A 386 25.46 -8.50 -41.95
C GLU A 386 24.48 -8.13 -43.09
N SER A 387 23.37 -7.43 -42.80
CA SER A 387 22.43 -6.89 -43.80
C SER A 387 22.43 -5.35 -43.92
N GLY A 388 21.82 -4.81 -44.98
CA GLY A 388 22.20 -3.51 -45.57
C GLY A 388 21.87 -2.23 -44.77
N VAL A 389 22.66 -1.17 -45.02
CA VAL A 389 22.44 0.19 -44.48
C VAL A 389 21.60 1.06 -45.42
N THR A 390 20.69 1.86 -44.86
CA THR A 390 20.04 3.00 -45.53
C THR A 390 20.24 4.27 -44.71
N ALA A 391 21.04 5.22 -45.20
CA ALA A 391 21.13 6.58 -44.63
C ALA A 391 20.37 7.58 -45.51
N ARG A 392 19.61 8.49 -44.91
CA ARG A 392 18.90 9.58 -45.63
C ARG A 392 19.21 10.94 -45.01
N HIS A 393 19.90 11.79 -45.77
CA HIS A 393 20.36 13.12 -45.34
C HIS A 393 21.20 13.09 -44.04
N GLY A 394 21.88 11.97 -43.78
CA GLY A 394 22.80 11.73 -42.66
C GLY A 394 23.98 10.90 -43.17
N ILE A 395 24.96 10.63 -42.30
CA ILE A 395 26.18 9.88 -42.64
C ILE A 395 26.18 8.56 -41.86
N CYS A 396 26.22 7.43 -42.56
CA CYS A 396 26.47 6.13 -41.94
C CYS A 396 27.73 5.49 -42.52
N ALA A 397 28.69 5.17 -41.64
CA ALA A 397 29.85 4.35 -41.96
C ALA A 397 29.55 2.90 -41.59
N ALA A 398 29.49 2.03 -42.59
CA ALA A 398 29.14 0.63 -42.44
C ALA A 398 30.35 -0.27 -42.64
N ARG A 399 30.50 -1.28 -41.78
CA ARG A 399 31.31 -2.47 -42.00
C ARG A 399 30.38 -3.67 -42.14
N ALA A 400 30.53 -4.39 -43.25
CA ALA A 400 29.96 -5.74 -43.38
C ALA A 400 30.73 -6.72 -42.48
N GLY A 401 30.02 -7.69 -41.90
CA GLY A 401 30.59 -8.80 -41.12
C GLY A 401 31.62 -9.62 -41.90
#